data_AF-A0A2S9G538-F1
#
_entry.id   AF-A0A2S9G538-F1
#
_cell.length_a   1.000
_cell.length_b   1.000
_cell.length_c   1.000
_cell.angle_alpha   90.00
_cell.angle_beta   90.00
_cell.angle_gamma   90.00
#
_symmetry.space_group_name_H-M   'P 1'
#
loop_
_entity.id
_entity.type
_entity.pdbx_description
1 polymer ?
#
loop_
_entity_poly.entity_id
_entity_poly.type
_entity_poly.pdbx_seq_one_letter_code
_entity_poly.pdbx_strand_id
1 'polypeptide(L)'
;GTPSPLPPDTVDALHGSAEHEGARLELVMGTTALDRAARLLAGADRIRYLTPHLHAEMASELRWPGDGSLDSGIDVRSLELGPAE
;
A
#
# COMPACT_ATOMS: atom_id res chain seq x y z
N GLY A 1 3.83 17.02 3.36
CA GLY A 1 3.96 17.28 4.81
C GLY A 1 5.42 17.17 5.22
N THR A 2 5.76 17.56 6.45
CA THR A 2 7.12 17.40 7.01
C THR A 2 7.13 16.16 7.90
N PRO A 3 8.13 15.25 7.77
CA PRO A 3 8.23 14.08 8.64
C PRO A 3 8.38 14.47 10.11
N SER A 4 7.62 13.84 11.00
CA SER A 4 7.75 13.96 12.46
C SER A 4 7.73 12.58 13.11
N PRO A 5 8.42 12.40 14.24
CA PRO A 5 8.40 11.14 14.96
C PRO A 5 7.00 10.83 15.51
N LEU A 6 6.68 9.55 15.63
CA LEU A 6 5.49 9.09 16.34
C LEU A 6 5.70 9.22 17.86
N PRO A 7 4.70 9.69 18.62
CA PRO A 7 4.77 9.68 20.08
C PRO A 7 4.93 8.25 20.63
N PRO A 8 5.73 8.03 21.68
CA PRO A 8 5.91 6.70 22.29
C PRO A 8 4.58 6.05 22.70
N ASP A 9 3.69 6.81 23.35
CA ASP A 9 2.39 6.31 23.78
C ASP A 9 1.52 5.81 22.61
N THR A 10 1.68 6.40 21.42
CA THR A 10 1.01 5.93 20.20
C THR A 10 1.58 4.60 19.72
N VAL A 11 2.91 4.43 19.77
CA VAL A 11 3.58 3.18 19.42
C VAL A 11 3.11 2.05 20.34
N ASP A 12 3.08 2.30 21.65
CA ASP A 12 2.62 1.34 22.65
C ASP A 12 1.15 0.96 22.44
N ALA A 13 0.29 1.95 22.18
CA ALA A 13 -1.13 1.70 21.90
C ALA A 13 -1.34 0.87 20.63
N LEU A 14 -0.54 1.09 19.58
CA LEU A 14 -0.60 0.30 18.34
C LEU A 14 -0.19 -1.16 18.58
N HIS A 15 0.88 -1.40 19.34
CA HIS A 15 1.32 -2.74 19.69
C HIS A 15 0.28 -3.46 20.58
N GLY A 16 -0.24 -2.78 21.62
CA GLY A 16 -1.26 -3.36 22.49
C GLY A 16 -2.56 -3.70 21.73
N SER A 17 -2.94 -2.89 20.74
CA SER A 17 -4.11 -3.17 19.90
C SER A 17 -3.88 -4.41 19.02
N ALA A 18 -2.71 -4.55 18.41
CA ALA A 18 -2.38 -5.73 17.61
C ALA A 18 -2.35 -7.01 18.47
N GLU A 19 -1.76 -6.94 19.65
CA GLU A 19 -1.72 -8.06 20.61
C GLU A 19 -3.13 -8.46 21.08
N HIS A 20 -4.00 -7.48 21.33
CA HIS A 20 -5.39 -7.73 21.72
C HIS A 20 -6.16 -8.53 20.65
N GLU A 21 -5.88 -8.24 19.38
CA GLU A 21 -6.45 -8.95 18.22
C GLU A 21 -5.70 -10.25 17.88
N GLY A 22 -4.71 -10.65 18.69
CA GLY A 22 -3.89 -11.85 18.47
C GLY A 22 -2.96 -11.76 17.26
N ALA A 23 -2.67 -10.54 16.81
CA ALA A 23 -1.81 -10.25 15.67
C ALA A 23 -0.42 -9.75 16.11
N ARG A 24 0.53 -9.75 15.17
CA ARG A 24 1.84 -9.11 15.34
C ARG A 24 1.90 -7.84 14.50
N LEU A 25 2.31 -6.75 15.14
CA LEU A 25 2.62 -5.49 14.47
C LEU A 25 4.13 -5.28 14.37
N GLU A 26 4.59 -4.84 13.20
CA GLU A 26 5.96 -4.38 12.98
C GLU A 26 5.94 -2.96 12.41
N LEU A 27 6.54 -2.02 13.15
CA LEU A 27 6.63 -0.63 12.74
C LEU A 27 7.95 -0.37 12.00
N VAL A 28 7.87 -0.17 10.69
CA VAL A 28 9.03 0.22 9.86
C VAL A 28 9.22 1.73 9.97
N MET A 29 10.16 2.16 10.80
CA MET A 29 10.44 3.57 11.08
C MET A 29 11.86 3.97 10.66
N GLY A 30 12.03 5.26 10.37
CA GLY A 30 13.32 5.84 9.97
C GLY A 30 13.61 5.73 8.48
N THR A 31 14.28 6.74 7.94
CA THR A 31 14.49 6.91 6.49
C THR A 31 15.20 5.72 5.86
N THR A 32 16.24 5.18 6.50
CA THR A 32 16.98 4.03 5.96
C THR A 32 16.13 2.77 5.83
N ALA A 33 15.26 2.49 6.80
CA ALA A 33 14.38 1.32 6.74
C ALA A 33 13.29 1.51 5.67
N LEU A 34 12.72 2.71 5.60
CA LEU A 34 11.74 3.08 4.58
C LEU A 34 12.33 3.01 3.17
N ASP A 35 13.56 3.50 2.95
CA ASP A 35 14.24 3.42 1.66
C ASP A 35 14.46 1.97 1.20
N ARG A 36 14.77 1.07 2.13
CA ARG A 36 14.91 -0.36 1.83
C ARG A 36 13.58 -0.97 1.44
N ALA A 37 12.52 -0.70 2.21
CA ALA A 37 11.17 -1.16 1.90
C ALA A 37 10.70 -0.63 0.54
N ALA A 38 10.92 0.65 0.26
CA ALA A 38 10.58 1.29 -1.00
C ALA A 38 11.29 0.63 -2.19
N ARG A 39 12.57 0.29 -2.06
CA ARG A 39 13.32 -0.43 -3.12
C ARG A 39 12.76 -1.82 -3.39
N LEU A 40 12.36 -2.54 -2.35
CA LEU A 40 11.75 -3.86 -2.49
C LEU A 40 10.39 -3.76 -3.19
N LEU A 41 9.54 -2.83 -2.74
CA LEU A 41 8.25 -2.57 -3.37
C LEU A 41 8.40 -2.18 -4.85
N ALA A 42 9.29 -1.23 -5.17
CA ALA A 42 9.54 -0.83 -6.54
C ALA A 42 10.04 -1.98 -7.43
N GLY A 43 10.87 -2.89 -6.88
CA GLY A 43 11.31 -4.09 -7.58
C GLY A 43 10.16 -5.06 -7.87
N ALA A 44 9.31 -5.31 -6.87
CA ALA A 44 8.13 -6.17 -7.02
C ALA A 44 7.12 -5.58 -8.01
N ASP A 45 6.81 -4.29 -7.91
CA ASP A 45 5.91 -3.59 -8.83
C ASP A 45 6.43 -3.65 -10.26
N ARG A 46 7.74 -3.45 -10.45
CA ARG A 46 8.35 -3.58 -11.78
C ARG A 46 8.18 -4.98 -12.35
N ILE A 47 8.33 -6.03 -11.55
CA ILE A 47 8.10 -7.42 -11.99
C ILE A 47 6.64 -7.60 -12.40
N ARG A 48 5.70 -7.15 -11.56
CA ARG A 48 4.25 -7.24 -11.83
C ARG A 48 3.85 -6.47 -13.09
N TYR A 49 4.43 -5.29 -13.30
CA TYR A 49 4.14 -4.45 -14.47
C TYR A 49 4.75 -5.00 -15.77
N LEU A 50 5.98 -5.51 -15.73
CA LEU A 50 6.71 -5.94 -16.94
C LEU A 50 6.47 -7.41 -17.33
N THR A 51 5.84 -8.20 -16.46
CA THR A 51 5.50 -9.59 -16.77
C THR A 51 4.09 -9.64 -17.36
N PRO A 52 3.90 -10.03 -18.65
CA PRO A 52 2.62 -9.85 -19.34
C PRO A 52 1.41 -10.46 -18.63
N HIS A 53 1.57 -11.66 -18.06
CA HIS A 53 0.50 -12.33 -17.34
C HIS A 53 0.12 -11.59 -16.04
N LEU A 54 1.12 -11.21 -15.23
CA LEU A 54 0.90 -10.47 -13.99
C LEU A 54 0.36 -9.05 -14.24
N HIS A 55 0.77 -8.43 -15.35
CA HIS A 55 0.25 -7.14 -15.77
C HIS A 55 -1.23 -7.23 -16.15
N ALA A 56 -1.64 -8.31 -16.82
CA ALA A 56 -3.05 -8.55 -17.14
C ALA A 56 -3.88 -8.77 -15.87
N GLU A 57 -3.37 -9.54 -14.89
CA GLU A 57 -4.02 -9.71 -13.58
C GLU A 57 -4.15 -8.38 -12.83
N MET A 58 -3.07 -7.60 -12.76
CA MET A 58 -3.07 -6.26 -12.18
C MET A 58 -4.13 -5.35 -12.81
N ALA A 59 -4.17 -5.27 -14.14
CA ALA A 59 -5.12 -4.43 -14.85
C ALA A 59 -6.57 -4.87 -14.60
N SER A 60 -6.81 -6.17 -14.38
CA SER A 60 -8.14 -6.72 -14.09
C SER A 60 -8.67 -6.35 -12.70
N GLU A 61 -7.83 -5.85 -11.80
CA GLU A 61 -8.23 -5.38 -10.47
C GLU A 61 -8.93 -4.01 -10.56
N LEU A 62 -8.69 -3.22 -11.60
CA LEU A 62 -9.25 -1.87 -11.74
C LEU A 62 -10.76 -1.88 -11.98
N ARG A 63 -11.46 -0.91 -11.39
CA ARG A 63 -12.89 -0.65 -11.59
C ARG A 63 -13.08 0.76 -12.12
N TRP A 64 -13.59 0.87 -13.34
CA TRP A 64 -13.87 2.14 -13.98
C TRP A 64 -15.24 2.69 -13.59
N PRO A 65 -15.46 4.00 -13.67
CA PRO A 65 -16.78 4.57 -13.46
C PRO A 65 -17.79 3.96 -14.44
N GLY A 66 -18.84 3.34 -13.91
CA GLY A 66 -19.86 2.65 -14.72
C GLY A 66 -19.60 1.15 -14.89
N ASP A 67 -18.45 0.62 -14.45
CA ASP A 67 -18.34 -0.80 -14.15
C ASP A 67 -19.31 -1.15 -13.01
N GLY A 68 -19.75 -2.40 -12.94
CA GLY A 68 -20.78 -2.89 -12.02
C GLY A 68 -20.41 -2.80 -10.53
N SER A 69 -20.62 -3.89 -9.79
CA SER A 69 -20.41 -3.85 -8.33
C SER A 69 -18.96 -3.50 -7.95
N LEU A 70 -18.82 -2.67 -6.91
CA LEU A 70 -17.55 -2.35 -6.24
C LEU A 70 -17.25 -3.31 -5.06
N ASP A 71 -17.96 -4.44 -4.95
CA ASP A 71 -17.72 -5.45 -3.91
C ASP A 71 -16.31 -6.08 -4.01
N SER A 72 -15.61 -5.90 -5.13
CA SER A 72 -14.21 -6.32 -5.32
C SER A 72 -13.47 -5.43 -6.32
N GLY A 73 -12.14 -5.37 -6.22
CA GLY A 73 -11.27 -4.57 -7.09
C GLY A 73 -10.91 -3.20 -6.49
N ILE A 74 -10.24 -2.38 -7.29
CA ILE A 74 -9.76 -1.05 -6.92
C ILE A 74 -10.45 -0.02 -7.79
N ASP A 75 -11.23 0.87 -7.17
CA ASP A 75 -11.84 2.00 -7.86
C ASP A 75 -10.74 2.95 -8.37
N VAL A 76 -10.72 3.21 -9.68
CA VAL A 76 -9.70 4.09 -10.27
C VAL A 76 -9.74 5.50 -9.69
N ARG A 77 -10.88 5.93 -9.12
CA ARG A 77 -11.03 7.24 -8.47
C ARG A 77 -10.31 7.31 -7.12
N SER A 78 -10.09 6.17 -6.45
CA SER A 78 -9.35 6.12 -5.19
C SER A 78 -7.83 6.08 -5.38
N LEU A 79 -7.36 5.96 -6.62
CA LEU A 79 -5.94 5.91 -6.92
C LEU A 79 -5.27 7.30 -6.91
N GLU A 80 -6.05 8.38 -6.76
CA GLU A 80 -5.56 9.77 -6.79
C GLU A 80 -4.64 10.06 -7.99
N LEU A 81 -4.90 9.40 -9.12
CA LEU A 81 -4.10 9.56 -10.33
C LEU A 81 -4.22 10.99 -10.83
N GLY A 82 -3.08 11.61 -11.10
CA GLY A 82 -3.04 12.86 -11.84
C GLY A 82 -3.61 12.69 -13.26
N PRO A 83 -3.90 13.80 -13.96
CA PRO A 83 -4.25 13.73 -15.37
C PRO A 83 -3.17 12.97 -16.15
N ALA A 84 -3.59 12.13 -17.09
CA ALA A 84 -2.65 11.50 -18.03
C ALA A 84 -1.98 12.60 -18.86
N GLU A 85 -0.64 12.60 -18.91
CA GLU A 85 0.12 13.44 -19.85
C GLU A 85 -0.03 12.96 -21.30
#